data_AF-S6TFK3-F1
#
_entry.id   AF-S6TFK3-F1
#
_cell.length_a   1.000
_cell.length_b   1.000
_cell.length_c   1.000
_cell.angle_alpha   90.00
_cell.angle_beta   90.00
_cell.angle_gamma   90.00
#
_symmetry.space_group_name_H-M   'P 1'
#
loop_
_entity.id
_entity.type
_entity.pdbx_description
1 polymer ?
#
loop_
_entity_poly.entity_id
_entity_poly.type
_entity_poly.pdbx_seq_one_letter_code
_entity_poly.pdbx_strand_id
1 'polypeptide(L)' 'GRMPIIAAGGITEGRHAAEKIAAGASLVQIYSGFIYKGPALIRQSVDAIAAMPRTAS' A
#
# COMPACT_ATOMS: atom_id res chain seq x y z
N GLY A 1 -12.44 -5.46 19.04
CA GLY A 1 -11.31 -4.93 18.24
C GLY A 1 -11.58 -5.18 16.77
N ARG A 2 -11.28 -4.23 15.88
CA ARG A 2 -11.37 -4.48 14.43
C ARG A 2 -10.25 -5.44 14.03
N MET A 3 -10.59 -6.48 13.27
CA MET A 3 -9.61 -7.40 12.70
C MET A 3 -8.76 -6.64 11.67
N PRO A 4 -7.41 -6.62 11.79
CA PRO A 4 -6.55 -6.00 10.79
C PRO A 4 -6.69 -6.70 9.42
N ILE A 5 -6.78 -5.92 8.35
CA ILE A 5 -6.86 -6.43 6.98
C ILE A 5 -5.52 -6.23 6.29
N ILE A 6 -5.03 -7.27 5.62
CA ILE A 6 -3.86 -7.18 4.73
C ILE A 6 -4.36 -7.24 3.29
N ALA A 7 -4.14 -6.19 2.52
CA ALA A 7 -4.49 -6.16 1.11
C ALA A 7 -3.32 -6.68 0.24
N ALA A 8 -3.60 -7.64 -0.64
CA ALA A 8 -2.62 -8.19 -1.56
C ALA A 8 -3.09 -8.07 -3.01
N GLY A 9 -2.14 -7.84 -3.92
CA GLY A 9 -2.40 -7.84 -5.37
C GLY A 9 -2.71 -6.47 -5.97
N GLY A 10 -2.37 -6.31 -7.25
CA GLY A 10 -2.63 -5.10 -8.04
C GLY A 10 -1.72 -3.91 -7.76
N ILE A 11 -0.67 -4.06 -6.93
CA ILE A 11 0.25 -2.97 -6.61
C ILE A 11 1.39 -2.96 -7.61
N THR A 12 1.35 -2.02 -8.56
CA THR A 12 2.37 -1.80 -9.60
C THR A 12 2.85 -0.35 -9.65
N GLU A 13 2.26 0.51 -8.81
CA GLU A 13 2.57 1.93 -8.61
C GLU A 13 2.42 2.24 -7.12
N GLY A 14 3.13 3.26 -6.61
CA GLY A 14 3.04 3.67 -5.21
C GLY A 14 1.61 3.97 -4.75
N ARG A 15 0.84 4.70 -5.58
CA ARG A 15 -0.56 5.06 -5.26
C ARG A 15 -1.48 3.87 -5.03
N HIS A 16 -1.25 2.73 -5.68
CA HIS A 16 -2.09 1.54 -5.48
C HIS A 16 -1.99 1.04 -4.03
N ALA A 17 -0.83 1.18 -3.39
CA ALA A 17 -0.67 0.83 -1.98
C ALA A 17 -1.46 1.79 -1.07
N ALA A 18 -1.39 3.10 -1.33
CA ALA A 18 -2.16 4.10 -0.61
C ALA A 18 -3.68 3.91 -0.77
N GLU A 19 -4.15 3.57 -1.98
CA GLU A 19 -5.56 3.24 -2.26
C GLU A 19 -6.04 2.04 -1.41
N LYS A 20 -5.22 1.00 -1.23
CA LYS A 20 -5.57 -0.13 -0.36
C LYS A 20 -5.68 0.26 1.11
N ILE A 21 -4.74 1.08 1.61
CA ILE A 21 -4.79 1.59 2.98
C ILE A 21 -6.02 2.48 3.17
N ALA A 22 -6.32 3.37 2.22
CA ALA A 22 -7.51 4.23 2.23
C ALA A 22 -8.82 3.43 2.23
N ALA A 23 -8.84 2.28 1.58
CA ALA A 23 -9.97 1.35 1.59
C ALA A 23 -10.15 0.58 2.92
N GLY A 24 -9.28 0.81 3.91
CA GLY A 24 -9.38 0.23 5.25
C GLY A 24 -8.41 -0.92 5.53
N ALA A 25 -7.49 -1.22 4.61
CA ALA A 25 -6.41 -2.16 4.91
C ALA A 25 -5.45 -1.56 5.95
N SER A 26 -4.99 -2.41 6.87
CA SER A 26 -3.94 -2.06 7.83
C SER A 26 -2.54 -2.23 7.24
N LEU A 27 -2.39 -3.16 6.29
CA LEU A 27 -1.12 -3.49 5.64
C LEU A 27 -1.35 -3.81 4.15
N VAL A 28 -0.28 -3.73 3.37
CA VAL A 28 -0.25 -4.18 1.97
C VAL A 28 0.87 -5.20 1.74
N GLN A 29 0.65 -6.13 0.81
CA GLN A 29 1.67 -7.09 0.35
C GLN A 29 1.90 -6.97 -1.16
N ILE A 30 3.17 -6.96 -1.56
CA ILE A 30 3.60 -6.78 -2.94
C ILE A 30 4.40 -8.01 -3.37
N TYR A 31 3.97 -8.68 -4.44
CA TYR A 31 4.70 -9.80 -5.05
C TYR A 31 4.96 -9.55 -6.54
N SER A 32 3.94 -9.68 -7.40
CA SER A 32 4.12 -9.50 -8.84
C SER A 32 4.64 -8.11 -9.20
N GLY A 33 4.18 -7.08 -8.48
CA GLY A 33 4.71 -5.72 -8.62
C GLY A 33 6.22 -5.63 -8.36
N PHE A 34 6.72 -6.32 -7.35
CA PHE A 34 8.15 -6.33 -7.04
C PHE A 34 8.96 -7.02 -8.15
N ILE A 35 8.46 -8.14 -8.67
CA ILE A 35 9.10 -8.87 -9.79
C ILE A 35 9.20 -7.99 -11.03
N TYR A 36 8.14 -7.26 -11.40
CA TYR A 36 8.09 -6.49 -12.64
C TYR A 36 8.59 -5.05 -12.55
N LYS A 37 8.53 -4.42 -11.37
CA LYS A 37 8.90 -3.00 -11.16
C LYS A 37 10.17 -2.83 -10.32
N GLY A 38 10.68 -3.91 -9.73
CA GLY A 38 11.87 -3.90 -8.90
C GLY A 38 11.68 -3.22 -7.53
N PRO A 39 12.77 -3.07 -6.77
CA PRO A 39 12.73 -2.57 -5.40
C PRO A 39 12.28 -1.11 -5.28
N ALA A 40 12.37 -0.32 -6.34
CA ALA A 40 11.90 1.07 -6.35
C ALA A 40 10.40 1.18 -6.00
N LEU A 41 9.60 0.17 -6.38
CA LEU A 41 8.18 0.13 -6.05
C LEU A 41 7.93 0.14 -4.53
N ILE A 42 8.81 -0.48 -3.74
CA ILE A 42 8.67 -0.51 -2.28
C ILE A 42 8.75 0.92 -1.72
N ARG A 43 9.77 1.68 -2.12
CA ARG A 43 9.93 3.09 -1.70
C ARG A 43 8.74 3.93 -2.15
N GLN A 44 8.32 3.79 -3.41
CA GLN A 44 7.16 4.51 -3.94
C GLN A 44 5.87 4.22 -3.16
N SER A 45 5.65 2.96 -2.76
CA SER A 45 4.50 2.58 -1.94
C SER A 45 4.56 3.18 -0.54
N VAL A 46 5.73 3.17 0.10
CA VAL A 46 5.93 3.79 1.41
C VAL A 46 5.68 5.30 1.34
N ASP A 47 6.26 5.97 0.35
CA ASP A 47 6.12 7.42 0.19
C ASP A 47 4.67 7.82 -0.08
N ALA A 48 3.96 7.05 -0.91
CA ALA A 48 2.54 7.27 -1.19
C ALA A 48 1.65 7.10 0.06
N ILE A 49 1.92 6.07 0.88
CA ILE A 49 1.21 5.87 2.15
C ILE A 49 1.51 7.00 3.14
N ALA A 50 2.78 7.43 3.23
CA ALA A 50 3.19 8.50 4.12
C ALA A 50 2.58 9.87 3.76
N ALA A 51 2.32 10.10 2.47
CA ALA A 51 1.67 11.30 1.97
C ALA A 51 0.14 11.33 2.17
N MET A 52 -0.48 10.24 2.64
CA MET A 52 -1.92 10.21 2.89
C MET A 52 -2.30 11.19 4.02
N PRO A 53 -3.42 11.91 3.89
CA PRO A 53 -3.95 12.70 4.99
C PRO A 53 -4.18 11.80 6.19
N ARG A 54 -3.64 12.16 7.36
CA ARG A 54 -3.99 11.45 8.59
C ARG A 54 -5.47 11.73 8.86
N THR A 55 -6.31 10.72 8.75
CA THR A 55 -7.68 10.82 9.23
C THR A 55 -7.61 11.08 10.73
N ALA A 56 -8.03 12.28 11.13
CA ALA A 56 -8.20 12.62 12.54
C ALA A 56 -9.13 11.56 13.15
N SER A 57 -8.64 10.85 14.17
CA SER A 57 -9.45 9.96 14.99
C SER A 57 -10.11 10.76 16.09
#